data_AF-A0A3D2P9N2-F1
#
_entry.id   AF-A0A3D2P9N2-F1
#
_cell.length_a   1.000
_cell.length_b   1.000
_cell.length_c   1.000
_cell.angle_alpha   90.00
_cell.angle_beta   90.00
_cell.angle_gamma   90.00
#
_symmetry.space_group_name_H-M   'P 1'
#
loop_
_entity.id
_entity.type
_entity.pdbx_description
1 polymer ?
#
loop_
_entity_poly.entity_id
_entity_poly.type
_entity_poly.pdbx_seq_one_letter_code
_entity_poly.pdbx_strand_id
1 'polypeptide(L)'
;GDLVTLLACFFVFLVGFSTLDLRGLSKTLFPIETPPEKIKLALDEFIKARKELIGSTRTEIQKEGVMFEIYNDALLFPAGSAQLKEGAKILLKDLSKLMQSNPFIKGQSVSIEGHTDCVPISGKLAAIYPSNWELSAARAASVARYLIEECNLEDDRFMVLGFSDTKPRLNPDNPNKPISENRRVIFKFKDYKFKAPSWRKLVPKRTYKTIPLETQTMLPTTTSNNKNTAPQTKLLWAAAEKLRQEGKYTEAKVLYLKILQVVPNHSPSIRKLQLIAESTKK
;
A
#
# COMPACT_ATOMS: atom_id res chain seq x y z
N GLY A 1 55.24 38.14 33.30
CA GLY A 1 54.11 38.04 32.37
C GLY A 1 53.93 36.62 31.88
N ASP A 2 53.79 35.66 32.80
CA ASP A 2 53.76 34.23 32.44
C ASP A 2 52.35 33.64 32.59
N LEU A 3 51.60 34.05 33.64
CA LEU A 3 50.23 33.58 33.87
C LEU A 3 49.23 34.09 32.80
N VAL A 4 49.37 35.35 32.36
CA VAL A 4 48.48 35.96 31.36
C VAL A 4 48.70 35.33 29.99
N THR A 5 49.94 34.98 29.67
CA THR A 5 50.32 34.34 28.41
C THR A 5 49.88 32.89 28.39
N LEU A 6 49.97 32.18 29.52
CA LEU A 6 49.46 30.82 29.66
C LEU A 6 47.94 30.76 29.56
N LEU A 7 47.25 31.74 30.16
CA LEU A 7 45.80 31.90 30.04
C LEU A 7 45.39 32.24 28.61
N ALA A 8 46.11 33.13 27.94
CA ALA A 8 45.87 33.46 26.52
C ALA A 8 46.09 32.24 25.61
N CYS A 9 47.17 31.47 25.82
CA CYS A 9 47.42 30.23 25.09
C CYS A 9 46.31 29.20 25.33
N PHE A 10 45.81 29.07 26.55
CA PHE A 10 44.70 28.18 26.88
C PHE A 10 43.40 28.59 26.18
N PHE A 11 43.09 29.90 26.13
CA PHE A 11 41.91 30.39 25.41
C PHE A 11 42.05 30.27 23.89
N VAL A 12 43.24 30.49 23.33
CA VAL A 12 43.52 30.24 21.91
C VAL A 12 43.34 28.75 21.58
N PHE A 13 43.79 27.86 22.47
CA PHE A 13 43.54 26.42 22.34
C PHE A 13 42.05 26.07 22.41
N LEU A 14 41.31 26.63 23.37
CA LEU A 14 39.86 26.41 23.51
C LEU A 14 39.07 26.92 22.31
N VAL A 15 39.44 28.07 21.75
CA VAL A 15 38.83 28.60 20.52
C VAL A 15 39.14 27.67 19.34
N GLY A 16 40.35 27.12 19.25
CA GLY A 16 40.71 26.08 18.28
C GLY A 16 39.84 24.82 18.41
N PHE A 17 39.69 24.28 19.63
CA PHE A 17 38.83 23.12 19.92
C PHE A 17 37.35 23.39 19.66
N SER A 18 36.87 24.62 19.85
CA SER A 18 35.46 24.99 19.59
C SER A 18 35.07 24.89 18.11
N THR A 19 36.06 24.93 17.22
CA THR A 19 35.86 24.77 15.77
C THR A 19 36.02 23.32 15.29
N LEU A 20 36.34 22.38 16.18
CA LEU A 20 36.37 20.96 15.81
C LEU A 20 34.94 20.45 15.66
N ASP A 21 34.62 20.02 14.45
CA ASP A 21 33.34 19.38 14.14
C ASP A 21 33.28 17.98 14.79
N LEU A 22 32.86 17.95 16.05
CA LEU A 22 32.68 16.75 16.87
C LEU A 22 31.74 15.71 16.23
N ARG A 23 30.95 16.10 15.22
CA ARG A 23 30.07 15.19 14.48
C ARG A 23 30.85 14.13 13.69
N GLY A 24 32.02 14.49 13.16
CA GLY A 24 32.90 13.57 12.43
C GLY A 24 33.63 12.60 13.36
N LEU A 25 34.12 13.11 14.50
CA LEU A 25 34.88 12.35 15.49
C LEU A 25 34.00 11.38 16.29
N SER A 26 32.75 11.76 16.55
CA SER A 26 31.76 10.87 17.18
C SER A 26 31.48 9.63 16.33
N LYS A 27 31.29 9.77 15.02
CA LYS A 27 30.98 8.63 14.13
C LYS A 27 32.09 7.59 14.04
N THR A 28 33.35 8.01 14.17
CA THR A 28 34.51 7.11 14.11
C THR A 28 34.85 6.49 15.46
N LEU A 29 34.67 7.22 16.57
CA LEU A 29 34.96 6.71 17.92
C LEU A 29 33.80 5.91 18.53
N PHE A 30 32.56 6.24 18.18
CA PHE A 30 31.35 5.56 18.61
C PHE A 30 30.34 5.56 17.44
N PRO A 31 30.29 4.52 16.59
CA PRO A 31 29.27 4.44 15.56
C PRO A 31 27.88 4.39 16.23
N ILE A 32 27.25 5.56 16.39
CA ILE A 32 25.86 5.66 16.80
C ILE A 32 25.07 5.16 15.60
N GLU A 33 24.71 3.87 15.63
CA GLU A 33 23.85 3.27 14.60
C GLU A 33 22.57 4.11 14.48
N THR A 34 22.42 4.74 13.32
CA THR A 34 21.30 5.63 13.03
C THR A 34 20.01 4.81 12.89
N PRO A 35 18.81 5.41 13.14
CA PRO A 35 17.55 4.69 12.98
C PRO A 35 17.39 3.98 11.61
N PRO A 36 17.79 4.58 10.47
CA PRO A 36 17.77 3.89 9.18
C PRO A 36 18.71 2.68 9.09
N GLU A 37 19.90 2.74 9.68
CA GLU A 37 20.83 1.60 9.69
C GLU A 37 20.26 0.42 10.49
N LYS A 38 19.63 0.67 11.63
CA LYS A 38 18.98 -0.37 12.44
C LYS A 38 17.78 -0.99 11.77
N ILE A 39 16.97 -0.19 11.07
CA ILE A 39 15.85 -0.71 10.26
C ILE A 39 16.39 -1.59 9.13
N LYS A 40 17.42 -1.14 8.42
CA LYS A 40 18.04 -1.93 7.35
C LYS A 40 18.60 -3.24 7.89
N LEU A 41 19.33 -3.21 9.00
CA LEU A 41 19.88 -4.42 9.64
C LEU A 41 18.77 -5.42 9.97
N ALA A 42 17.68 -4.96 10.59
CA ALA A 42 16.55 -5.81 10.93
C ALA A 42 15.88 -6.45 9.71
N LEU A 43 15.78 -5.71 8.59
CA LEU A 43 15.26 -6.23 7.33
C LEU A 43 16.24 -7.22 6.67
N ASP A 44 17.54 -6.98 6.76
CA ASP A 44 18.56 -7.90 6.25
C ASP A 44 18.57 -9.23 7.02
N GLU A 45 18.44 -9.17 8.34
CA GLU A 45 18.27 -10.36 9.18
C GLU A 45 17.00 -11.12 8.84
N PHE A 46 15.89 -10.41 8.63
CA PHE A 46 14.64 -10.99 8.17
C PHE A 46 14.80 -11.72 6.83
N ILE A 47 15.48 -11.10 5.85
CA ILE A 47 15.77 -11.72 4.55
C ILE A 47 16.61 -12.99 4.72
N LYS A 48 17.69 -12.92 5.52
CA LYS A 48 18.56 -14.08 5.80
C LYS A 48 17.78 -15.23 6.43
N ALA A 49 16.93 -14.94 7.42
CA ALA A 49 16.10 -15.92 8.11
C ALA A 49 14.98 -16.52 7.25
N ARG A 50 14.75 -15.98 6.04
CA ARG A 50 13.68 -16.39 5.12
C ARG A 50 14.20 -16.65 3.72
N LYS A 51 15.51 -16.88 3.55
CA LYS A 51 16.17 -17.02 2.25
C LYS A 51 15.48 -18.00 1.29
N GLU A 52 14.90 -19.09 1.83
CA GLU A 52 14.14 -20.09 1.05
C GLU A 52 12.81 -19.56 0.48
N LEU A 53 12.22 -18.55 1.13
CA LEU A 53 10.97 -17.91 0.74
C LEU A 53 11.18 -16.63 -0.09
N ILE A 54 12.36 -16.01 -0.01
CA ILE A 54 12.66 -14.72 -0.65
C ILE A 54 14.06 -14.73 -1.29
N GLY A 55 14.14 -15.26 -2.51
CA GLY A 55 15.38 -15.24 -3.32
C GLY A 55 15.63 -13.94 -4.08
N SER A 56 14.61 -13.08 -4.23
CA SER A 56 14.65 -11.87 -5.06
C SER A 56 14.30 -10.62 -4.25
N THR A 57 15.15 -10.29 -3.28
CA THR A 57 14.94 -9.12 -2.40
C THR A 57 16.18 -8.24 -2.28
N ARG A 58 15.96 -6.95 -1.97
CA ARG A 58 17.01 -5.96 -1.75
C ARG A 58 16.59 -4.98 -0.66
N THR A 59 17.53 -4.56 0.17
CA THR A 59 17.36 -3.43 1.09
C THR A 59 18.35 -2.32 0.75
N GLU A 60 17.94 -1.08 0.95
CA GLU A 60 18.81 0.08 0.70
C GLU A 60 18.39 1.25 1.59
N ILE A 61 19.38 1.96 2.15
CA ILE A 61 19.13 3.22 2.85
C ILE A 61 18.95 4.32 1.79
N GLN A 62 17.85 5.05 1.88
CA GLN A 62 17.52 6.19 1.06
C GLN A 62 17.41 7.45 1.93
N LYS A 63 17.35 8.63 1.31
CA LYS A 63 17.24 9.90 2.03
C LYS A 63 16.01 9.96 2.94
N GLU A 64 14.89 9.38 2.53
CA GLU A 64 13.64 9.42 3.28
C GLU A 64 13.42 8.21 4.20
N GLY A 65 14.40 7.31 4.35
CA GLY A 65 14.31 6.12 5.22
C GLY A 65 14.91 4.87 4.59
N VAL A 66 14.28 3.71 4.78
CA VAL A 66 14.79 2.41 4.27
C VAL A 66 13.83 1.82 3.25
N MET A 67 14.39 1.42 2.11
CA MET A 67 13.69 0.68 1.08
C MET A 67 13.90 -0.83 1.28
N PHE A 68 12.81 -1.59 1.25
CA PHE A 68 12.80 -3.04 1.12
C PHE A 68 12.03 -3.40 -0.15
N GLU A 69 12.72 -4.01 -1.11
CA GLU A 69 12.23 -4.31 -2.45
C GLU A 69 12.14 -5.82 -2.65
N ILE A 70 10.98 -6.29 -3.14
CA ILE A 70 10.77 -7.65 -3.63
C ILE A 70 10.64 -7.56 -5.15
N TYR A 71 11.74 -7.83 -5.87
CA TYR A 71 11.84 -7.65 -7.33
C TYR A 71 11.47 -8.90 -8.14
N ASN A 72 10.65 -9.77 -7.56
CA ASN A 72 10.01 -10.88 -8.26
C ASN A 72 8.55 -10.97 -7.80
N ASP A 73 7.66 -10.33 -8.55
CA ASP A 73 6.22 -10.30 -8.24
C ASP A 73 5.57 -11.69 -8.19
N ALA A 74 6.14 -12.70 -8.86
CA ALA A 74 5.61 -14.06 -8.87
C ALA A 74 5.67 -14.77 -7.49
N LEU A 75 6.50 -14.26 -6.58
CA LEU A 75 6.49 -14.66 -5.17
C LEU A 75 5.22 -14.18 -4.46
N LEU A 76 4.69 -13.02 -4.88
CA LEU A 76 3.57 -12.35 -4.24
C LEU A 76 2.22 -12.67 -4.90
N PHE A 77 2.18 -12.68 -6.23
CA PHE A 77 0.95 -12.75 -7.02
C PHE A 77 1.06 -13.75 -8.16
N PRO A 78 -0.06 -14.36 -8.59
CA PRO A 78 -0.15 -14.95 -9.91
C PRO A 78 0.04 -13.90 -11.02
N ALA A 79 0.42 -14.36 -12.22
CA ALA A 79 0.54 -13.51 -13.39
C ALA A 79 -0.79 -12.77 -13.68
N GLY A 80 -0.72 -11.46 -13.90
CA GLY A 80 -1.91 -10.64 -14.15
C GLY A 80 -2.92 -10.60 -13.00
N SER A 81 -2.50 -10.87 -11.76
CA SER A 81 -3.41 -10.80 -10.61
C SER A 81 -2.87 -9.85 -9.54
N ALA A 82 -3.79 -9.30 -8.75
CA ALA A 82 -3.50 -8.60 -7.51
C ALA A 82 -3.86 -9.45 -6.27
N GLN A 83 -4.27 -10.70 -6.46
CA GLN A 83 -4.55 -11.62 -5.36
C GLN A 83 -3.26 -12.23 -4.81
N LEU A 84 -3.05 -12.14 -3.50
CA LEU A 84 -1.86 -12.68 -2.85
C LEU A 84 -1.87 -14.21 -2.86
N LYS A 85 -0.73 -14.81 -3.20
CA LYS A 85 -0.48 -16.25 -3.04
C LYS A 85 -0.35 -16.62 -1.56
N GLU A 86 -0.60 -17.88 -1.22
CA GLU A 86 -0.45 -18.35 0.18
C GLU A 86 0.98 -18.16 0.71
N GLY A 87 2.00 -18.46 -0.10
CA GLY A 87 3.40 -18.18 0.28
C GLY A 87 3.67 -16.71 0.57
N ALA A 88 3.02 -15.80 -0.18
CA ALA A 88 3.10 -14.36 0.04
C ALA A 88 2.47 -13.95 1.37
N LYS A 89 1.33 -14.55 1.71
CA LYS A 89 0.64 -14.31 2.98
C LYS A 89 1.49 -14.73 4.19
N ILE A 90 2.18 -15.88 4.10
CA ILE A 90 3.13 -16.33 5.12
C ILE A 90 4.27 -15.32 5.28
N LEU A 91 4.88 -14.89 4.17
CA LEU A 91 5.94 -13.89 4.17
C LEU A 91 5.49 -12.57 4.80
N LEU A 92 4.33 -12.04 4.39
CA LEU A 92 3.78 -10.79 4.89
C LEU A 92 3.39 -10.90 6.37
N LYS A 93 2.93 -12.06 6.82
CA LYS A 93 2.64 -12.32 8.24
C LYS A 93 3.91 -12.25 9.07
N ASP A 94 5.01 -12.81 8.61
CA ASP A 94 6.28 -12.71 9.33
C ASP A 94 6.88 -11.30 9.29
N LEU A 95 6.77 -10.60 8.15
CA LEU A 95 7.13 -9.18 8.06
C LEU A 95 6.32 -8.35 9.04
N SER A 96 5.02 -8.63 9.19
CA SER A 96 4.16 -7.92 10.15
C SER A 96 4.63 -8.09 11.60
N LYS A 97 5.13 -9.28 11.98
CA LYS A 97 5.69 -9.51 13.32
C LYS A 97 6.92 -8.65 13.54
N LEU A 98 7.82 -8.57 12.56
CA LEU A 98 8.99 -7.68 12.61
C LEU A 98 8.55 -6.22 12.80
N MET A 99 7.54 -5.77 12.04
CA MET A 99 7.01 -4.40 12.15
C MET A 99 6.41 -4.08 13.52
N GLN A 100 5.87 -5.08 14.22
CA GLN A 100 5.27 -4.92 15.55
C GLN A 100 6.29 -5.02 16.69
N SER A 101 7.31 -5.86 16.53
CA SER A 101 8.29 -6.16 17.59
C SER A 101 9.51 -5.24 17.55
N ASN A 102 9.96 -4.81 16.37
CA ASN A 102 11.17 -4.02 16.24
C ASN A 102 10.93 -2.55 16.64
N PRO A 103 11.63 -2.00 17.65
CA PRO A 103 11.39 -0.64 18.14
C PRO A 103 11.63 0.48 17.11
N PHE A 104 12.50 0.24 16.13
CA PHE A 104 12.85 1.23 15.10
C PHE A 104 11.85 1.25 13.95
N ILE A 105 11.17 0.13 13.70
CA ILE A 105 10.13 -0.01 12.66
C ILE A 105 8.74 0.29 13.23
N LYS A 106 8.50 -0.05 14.49
CA LYS A 106 7.19 0.10 15.14
C LYS A 106 6.73 1.56 15.13
N GLY A 107 5.55 1.80 14.56
CA GLY A 107 4.96 3.13 14.47
C GLY A 107 5.49 3.99 13.32
N GLN A 108 6.43 3.50 12.51
CA GLN A 108 6.88 4.23 11.33
C GLN A 108 5.83 4.24 10.24
N SER A 109 5.83 5.29 9.43
CA SER A 109 5.02 5.33 8.20
C SER A 109 5.65 4.40 7.17
N VAL A 110 4.82 3.63 6.46
CA VAL A 110 5.26 2.69 5.45
C VAL A 110 4.51 2.97 4.15
N SER A 111 5.27 3.31 3.11
CA SER A 111 4.74 3.38 1.75
C SER A 111 4.90 2.04 1.07
N ILE A 112 3.82 1.50 0.51
CA ILE A 112 3.80 0.29 -0.30
C ILE A 112 3.60 0.73 -1.76
N GLU A 113 4.61 0.45 -2.58
CA GLU A 113 4.66 0.85 -3.98
C GLU A 113 4.57 -0.38 -4.86
N GLY A 114 3.59 -0.40 -5.76
CA GLY A 114 3.47 -1.42 -6.81
C GLY A 114 4.06 -0.91 -8.12
N HIS A 115 4.75 -1.80 -8.82
CA HIS A 115 5.38 -1.54 -10.12
C HIS A 115 5.11 -2.71 -11.07
N THR A 116 4.96 -2.41 -12.36
CA THR A 116 4.79 -3.40 -13.44
C THR A 116 5.96 -3.31 -14.43
N ASP A 117 5.98 -4.22 -15.41
CA ASP A 117 6.78 -4.05 -16.61
C ASP A 117 6.01 -3.19 -17.64
N CYS A 118 6.65 -2.87 -18.75
CA CYS A 118 6.04 -2.09 -19.83
C CYS A 118 5.14 -2.91 -20.75
N VAL A 119 4.86 -4.18 -20.44
CA VAL A 119 3.98 -5.02 -21.25
C VAL A 119 2.54 -4.51 -21.09
N PRO A 120 1.84 -4.14 -22.17
CA PRO A 120 0.47 -3.65 -22.06
C PRO A 120 -0.49 -4.70 -21.51
N ILE A 121 -1.42 -4.27 -20.67
CA ILE A 121 -2.52 -5.11 -20.21
C ILE A 121 -3.43 -5.46 -21.41
N SER A 122 -3.77 -6.74 -21.57
CA SER A 122 -4.56 -7.23 -22.70
C SER A 122 -5.58 -8.31 -22.30
N GLY A 123 -6.51 -8.60 -23.20
CA GLY A 123 -7.50 -9.66 -23.05
C GLY A 123 -8.43 -9.48 -21.85
N LYS A 124 -8.74 -10.58 -21.15
CA LYS A 124 -9.62 -10.58 -19.97
C LYS A 124 -9.11 -9.71 -18.83
N LEU A 125 -7.80 -9.47 -18.76
CA LEU A 125 -7.19 -8.68 -17.71
C LEU A 125 -7.54 -7.19 -17.82
N ALA A 126 -7.66 -6.68 -19.04
CA ALA A 126 -8.01 -5.28 -19.32
C ALA A 126 -9.42 -4.91 -18.82
N ALA A 127 -10.32 -5.89 -18.71
CA ALA A 127 -11.65 -5.69 -18.13
C ALA A 127 -11.63 -5.48 -16.61
N ILE A 128 -10.55 -5.90 -15.93
CA ILE A 128 -10.38 -5.79 -14.47
C ILE A 128 -9.46 -4.61 -14.14
N TYR A 129 -8.33 -4.51 -14.84
CA TYR A 129 -7.36 -3.44 -14.71
C TYR A 129 -7.18 -2.78 -16.09
N PRO A 130 -7.82 -1.62 -16.34
CA PRO A 130 -7.74 -0.93 -17.63
C PRO A 130 -6.32 -0.61 -18.09
N SER A 131 -5.39 -0.40 -17.17
CA SER A 131 -3.97 -0.19 -17.46
C SER A 131 -3.05 -0.75 -16.37
N ASN A 132 -1.75 -0.67 -16.63
CA ASN A 132 -0.71 -1.00 -15.65
C ASN A 132 -0.75 -0.12 -14.39
N TRP A 133 -1.34 1.09 -14.48
CA TRP A 133 -1.59 1.93 -13.31
C TRP A 133 -2.54 1.25 -12.33
N GLU A 134 -3.69 0.76 -12.79
CA GLU A 134 -4.66 0.08 -11.93
C GLU A 134 -4.11 -1.24 -11.39
N LEU A 135 -3.38 -2.02 -12.19
CA LEU A 135 -2.79 -3.27 -11.71
C LEU A 135 -1.73 -3.02 -10.62
N SER A 136 -0.83 -2.05 -10.84
CA SER A 136 0.22 -1.71 -9.88
C SER A 136 -0.36 -1.20 -8.55
N ALA A 137 -1.34 -0.29 -8.61
CA ALA A 137 -2.04 0.22 -7.44
C ALA A 137 -2.83 -0.87 -6.71
N ALA A 138 -3.52 -1.76 -7.45
CA ALA A 138 -4.27 -2.86 -6.87
C ALA A 138 -3.36 -3.85 -6.12
N ARG A 139 -2.19 -4.18 -6.67
CA ARG A 139 -1.21 -5.05 -6.01
C ARG A 139 -0.69 -4.44 -4.71
N ALA A 140 -0.33 -3.16 -4.73
CA ALA A 140 0.08 -2.44 -3.53
C ALA A 140 -1.04 -2.41 -2.48
N ALA A 141 -2.29 -2.17 -2.92
CA ALA A 141 -3.46 -2.17 -2.06
C ALA A 141 -3.73 -3.55 -1.43
N SER A 142 -3.57 -4.65 -2.17
CA SER A 142 -3.75 -6.00 -1.65
C SER A 142 -2.75 -6.34 -0.53
N VAL A 143 -1.49 -5.92 -0.70
CA VAL A 143 -0.45 -6.08 0.34
C VAL A 143 -0.81 -5.27 1.59
N ALA A 144 -1.13 -3.99 1.42
CA ALA A 144 -1.52 -3.12 2.52
C ALA A 144 -2.75 -3.66 3.25
N ARG A 145 -3.76 -4.09 2.50
CA ARG A 145 -4.99 -4.67 3.03
C ARG A 145 -4.72 -5.90 3.88
N TYR A 146 -3.92 -6.84 3.37
CA TYR A 146 -3.56 -8.04 4.12
C TYR A 146 -2.85 -7.70 5.43
N LEU A 147 -1.89 -6.76 5.39
CA LEU A 147 -1.17 -6.30 6.57
C LEU A 147 -2.08 -5.63 7.62
N ILE A 148 -3.10 -4.90 7.17
CA ILE A 148 -4.05 -4.21 8.05
C ILE A 148 -5.08 -5.20 8.62
N GLU A 149 -5.72 -5.97 7.77
CA GLU A 149 -6.88 -6.80 8.14
C GLU A 149 -6.47 -8.12 8.79
N GLU A 150 -5.52 -8.84 8.19
CA GLU A 150 -5.13 -10.17 8.64
C GLU A 150 -4.00 -10.13 9.67
N CYS A 151 -3.18 -9.08 9.65
CA CYS A 151 -2.06 -8.91 10.58
C CYS A 151 -2.29 -7.81 11.63
N ASN A 152 -3.46 -7.15 11.60
CA ASN A 152 -3.88 -6.15 12.58
C ASN A 152 -2.88 -4.99 12.75
N LEU A 153 -2.23 -4.57 11.67
CA LEU A 153 -1.40 -3.37 11.68
C LEU A 153 -2.25 -2.10 11.58
N GLU A 154 -1.78 -1.04 12.22
CA GLU A 154 -2.46 0.25 12.24
C GLU A 154 -2.53 0.84 10.82
N ASP A 155 -3.76 1.11 10.37
CA ASP A 155 -4.08 1.49 8.99
C ASP A 155 -3.57 2.88 8.61
N ASP A 156 -3.50 3.78 9.58
CA ASP A 156 -3.02 5.15 9.44
C ASP A 156 -1.54 5.24 9.06
N ARG A 157 -0.76 4.18 9.26
CA ARG A 157 0.67 4.20 8.92
C ARG A 157 0.96 3.85 7.47
N PHE A 158 -0.01 3.38 6.70
CA PHE A 158 0.21 2.90 5.34
C PHE A 158 -0.15 3.93 4.28
N MET A 159 0.75 4.09 3.31
CA MET A 159 0.48 4.76 2.04
C MET A 159 0.53 3.72 0.92
N VAL A 160 -0.42 3.78 -0.01
CA VAL A 160 -0.48 2.85 -1.15
C VAL A 160 -0.26 3.64 -2.44
N LEU A 161 0.75 3.25 -3.22
CA LEU A 161 1.13 3.92 -4.46
C LEU A 161 1.24 2.90 -5.59
N GLY A 162 0.71 3.23 -6.77
CA GLY A 162 0.97 2.50 -8.01
C GLY A 162 1.82 3.36 -8.94
N PHE A 163 2.89 2.80 -9.49
CA PHE A 163 3.80 3.52 -10.40
C PHE A 163 3.80 2.98 -11.83
N SER A 164 2.97 1.98 -12.15
CA SER A 164 3.01 1.32 -13.46
C SER A 164 4.47 0.89 -13.79
N ASP A 165 4.89 1.13 -15.01
CA ASP A 165 6.22 0.95 -15.61
C ASP A 165 7.10 2.21 -15.57
N THR A 166 6.60 3.32 -15.00
CA THR A 166 7.27 4.63 -15.07
C THR A 166 8.60 4.73 -14.30
N LYS A 167 8.85 3.77 -13.41
CA LYS A 167 10.08 3.68 -12.61
C LYS A 167 10.68 2.30 -12.80
N PRO A 168 11.30 1.99 -13.94
CA PRO A 168 11.91 0.68 -14.16
C PRO A 168 13.12 0.49 -13.24
N ARG A 169 13.31 -0.74 -12.75
CA ARG A 169 14.53 -1.14 -12.03
C ARG A 169 15.69 -1.35 -13.00
N LEU A 170 15.37 -2.01 -14.12
CA LEU A 170 16.29 -2.35 -15.19
C LEU A 170 15.80 -1.68 -16.46
N ASN A 171 16.75 -1.15 -17.25
CA ASN A 171 16.42 -0.57 -18.54
C ASN A 171 15.69 -1.62 -19.41
N PRO A 172 14.43 -1.37 -19.82
CA PRO A 172 13.66 -2.31 -20.64
C PRO A 172 14.28 -2.54 -22.03
N ASP A 173 15.12 -1.62 -22.52
CA ASP A 173 15.78 -1.74 -23.82
C ASP A 173 16.99 -2.69 -23.80
N ASN A 174 17.39 -3.19 -22.63
CA ASN A 174 18.51 -4.13 -22.52
C ASN A 174 18.02 -5.58 -22.63
N PRO A 175 18.26 -6.28 -23.77
CA PRO A 175 17.75 -7.63 -24.00
C PRO A 175 18.36 -8.69 -23.07
N ASN A 176 19.49 -8.38 -22.43
CA ASN A 176 20.18 -9.30 -21.52
C ASN A 176 19.61 -9.27 -20.09
N LYS A 177 18.60 -8.43 -19.82
CA LYS A 177 18.03 -8.27 -18.48
C LYS A 177 16.57 -8.71 -18.43
N PRO A 178 16.16 -9.49 -17.42
CA PRO A 178 14.80 -9.98 -17.32
C PRO A 178 13.84 -8.82 -16.98
N ILE A 179 12.97 -8.46 -17.93
CA ILE A 179 11.96 -7.41 -17.74
C ILE A 179 11.01 -7.70 -16.57
N SER A 180 10.88 -8.97 -16.20
CA SER A 180 10.10 -9.41 -15.04
C SER A 180 10.58 -8.81 -13.72
N GLU A 181 11.85 -8.43 -13.59
CA GLU A 181 12.34 -7.76 -12.38
C GLU A 181 11.78 -6.34 -12.22
N ASN A 182 11.22 -5.74 -13.27
CA ASN A 182 10.51 -4.48 -13.16
C ASN A 182 9.16 -4.65 -12.45
N ARG A 183 8.56 -5.85 -12.48
CA ARG A 183 7.36 -6.19 -11.70
C ARG A 183 7.74 -6.47 -10.25
N ARG A 184 7.43 -5.53 -9.37
CA ARG A 184 7.93 -5.55 -7.99
C ARG A 184 7.04 -4.80 -7.02
N VAL A 185 7.22 -5.12 -5.75
CA VAL A 185 6.61 -4.39 -4.63
C VAL A 185 7.72 -3.84 -3.75
N ILE A 186 7.61 -2.57 -3.41
CA ILE A 186 8.58 -1.87 -2.56
C ILE A 186 7.88 -1.39 -1.30
N PHE A 187 8.47 -1.69 -0.16
CA PHE A 187 8.14 -1.11 1.13
C PHE A 187 9.16 -0.02 1.44
N LYS A 188 8.72 1.22 1.67
CA LYS A 188 9.56 2.30 2.16
C LYS A 188 9.18 2.63 3.58
N PHE A 189 10.04 2.22 4.51
CA PHE A 189 9.95 2.59 5.92
C PHE A 189 10.49 4.00 6.06
N LYS A 190 9.60 4.96 6.30
CA LYS A 190 9.96 6.37 6.41
C LYS A 190 10.55 6.66 7.78
N ASP A 191 11.44 7.66 7.84
CA ASP A 191 12.04 8.13 9.10
C ASP A 191 11.11 9.07 9.90
N TYR A 192 9.80 9.01 9.66
CA TYR A 192 8.82 9.75 10.42
C TYR A 192 7.58 8.92 10.70
N LYS A 193 7.00 9.15 11.86
CA LYS A 193 5.75 8.53 12.30
C LYS A 193 4.58 9.33 11.76
N PHE A 194 3.67 8.67 11.04
CA PHE A 194 2.43 9.29 10.62
C PHE A 194 1.61 9.60 11.85
N LYS A 195 1.17 10.85 11.98
CA LYS A 195 0.23 11.26 13.03
C LYS A 195 -1.14 11.39 12.39
N ALA A 196 -1.99 10.40 12.62
CA ALA A 196 -3.37 10.49 12.19
C ALA A 196 -4.03 11.77 12.73
N PRO A 197 -4.85 12.46 11.92
CA PRO A 197 -5.68 13.54 12.41
C PRO A 197 -6.52 13.08 13.60
N SER A 198 -6.74 13.97 14.58
CA SER A 198 -7.48 13.67 15.81
C SER A 198 -8.87 13.09 15.55
N TRP A 199 -9.56 13.57 14.51
CA TRP A 199 -10.88 13.09 14.11
C TRP A 199 -10.89 11.61 13.68
N ARG A 200 -9.76 11.04 13.25
CA ARG A 200 -9.71 9.63 12.82
C ARG A 200 -10.01 8.66 13.96
N LYS A 201 -9.71 9.04 15.22
CA LYS A 201 -10.08 8.27 16.41
C LYS A 201 -11.59 8.16 16.63
N LEU A 202 -12.36 9.09 16.04
CA LEU A 202 -13.81 9.16 16.15
C LEU A 202 -14.51 8.30 15.08
N VAL A 203 -13.78 7.88 14.04
CA VAL A 203 -14.33 7.03 12.98
C VAL A 203 -14.25 5.57 13.44
N PRO A 204 -15.36 4.83 13.48
CA PRO A 204 -15.33 3.40 13.76
C PRO A 204 -14.37 2.70 12.80
N LYS A 205 -13.51 1.81 13.31
CA LYS A 205 -12.61 1.02 12.46
C LYS A 205 -13.46 0.29 11.42
N ARG A 206 -13.30 0.68 10.15
CA ARG A 206 -13.98 0.02 9.03
C ARG A 206 -13.41 -1.38 8.94
N THR A 207 -14.20 -2.38 9.28
CA THR A 207 -13.90 -3.76 8.91
C THR A 207 -14.27 -3.89 7.44
N TYR A 208 -13.30 -3.76 6.55
CA TYR A 208 -13.52 -4.06 5.13
C TYR A 208 -13.54 -5.58 4.98
N LYS A 209 -14.52 -6.27 5.56
CA LYS A 209 -14.72 -7.69 5.24
C LYS A 209 -14.89 -7.77 3.73
N THR A 210 -13.88 -8.34 3.07
CA THR A 210 -13.91 -8.61 1.64
C THR A 210 -15.22 -9.32 1.37
N ILE A 211 -16.17 -8.69 0.68
CA ILE A 211 -17.35 -9.40 0.20
C ILE A 211 -16.81 -10.46 -0.75
N PRO A 212 -16.94 -11.77 -0.46
CA PRO A 212 -16.53 -12.81 -1.41
C PRO A 212 -17.16 -12.51 -2.76
N LEU A 213 -16.40 -12.65 -3.85
CA LEU A 213 -16.92 -12.41 -5.21
C LEU A 213 -18.16 -13.28 -5.49
N GLU A 214 -18.26 -14.43 -4.80
CA GLU A 214 -19.38 -15.38 -4.80
C GLU A 214 -20.68 -14.82 -4.18
N THR A 215 -20.59 -13.86 -3.26
CA THR A 215 -21.75 -13.18 -2.64
C THR A 215 -22.33 -12.06 -3.51
N GLN A 216 -21.75 -11.80 -4.69
CA GLN A 216 -22.40 -11.02 -5.74
C GLN A 216 -23.49 -11.87 -6.38
N THR A 217 -24.56 -12.15 -5.62
CA THR A 217 -25.80 -12.63 -6.22
C THR A 217 -26.26 -11.57 -7.21
N MET A 218 -26.31 -11.95 -8.49
CA MET A 218 -26.88 -11.14 -9.55
C MET A 218 -28.36 -10.90 -9.22
N LEU A 219 -28.68 -9.75 -8.63
CA LEU A 219 -30.07 -9.30 -8.58
C LEU A 219 -30.56 -9.09 -10.03
N PRO A 220 -31.83 -9.40 -10.33
CA PRO A 220 -32.35 -9.37 -11.68
C PRO A 220 -32.16 -7.99 -12.31
N THR A 221 -31.60 -7.97 -13.52
CA THR A 221 -31.41 -6.77 -14.29
C THR A 221 -32.76 -6.25 -14.80
N THR A 222 -33.24 -5.12 -14.30
CA THR A 222 -34.36 -4.42 -14.93
C THR A 222 -33.84 -3.55 -16.07
N THR A 223 -34.16 -3.90 -17.30
CA THR A 223 -33.89 -3.06 -18.48
C THR A 223 -34.94 -1.96 -18.54
N SER A 224 -34.53 -0.69 -18.42
CA SER A 224 -35.42 0.46 -18.67
C SER A 224 -35.04 1.09 -20.01
N ASN A 225 -36.02 1.15 -20.93
CA ASN A 225 -35.88 1.69 -22.28
C ASN A 225 -36.30 3.16 -22.40
N ASN A 226 -36.41 3.90 -21.29
CA ASN A 226 -37.04 5.23 -21.32
C ASN A 226 -36.01 6.38 -21.29
N LYS A 227 -36.11 7.29 -22.27
CA LYS A 227 -35.18 8.39 -22.57
C LYS A 227 -35.27 9.61 -21.63
N ASN A 228 -35.99 9.52 -20.51
CA ASN A 228 -36.17 10.66 -19.60
C ASN A 228 -35.36 10.48 -18.30
N THR A 229 -34.32 11.30 -18.18
CA THR A 229 -33.41 11.45 -17.05
C THR A 229 -34.05 12.27 -15.92
N ALA A 230 -34.81 11.60 -15.04
CA ALA A 230 -35.03 12.05 -13.66
C ALA A 230 -35.51 10.90 -12.75
N PRO A 231 -34.94 10.78 -11.55
CA PRO A 231 -33.60 10.31 -11.27
C PRO A 231 -33.65 8.80 -10.97
N GLN A 232 -32.68 8.05 -11.51
CA GLN A 232 -32.56 6.60 -11.34
C GLN A 232 -32.55 6.16 -9.86
N THR A 233 -32.27 7.09 -8.93
CA THR A 233 -32.41 6.93 -7.48
C THR A 233 -33.83 6.62 -6.99
N LYS A 234 -34.89 7.13 -7.64
CA LYS A 234 -36.29 6.82 -7.25
C LYS A 234 -36.68 5.37 -7.56
N LEU A 235 -36.25 4.84 -8.70
CA LEU A 235 -36.49 3.44 -9.09
C LEU A 235 -35.71 2.47 -8.18
N LEU A 236 -34.51 2.86 -7.78
CA LEU A 236 -33.67 2.08 -6.87
C LEU A 236 -34.21 2.07 -5.43
N TRP A 237 -34.74 3.21 -4.96
CA TRP A 237 -35.46 3.27 -3.68
C TRP A 237 -36.70 2.38 -3.72
N ALA A 238 -37.49 2.43 -4.79
CA ALA A 238 -38.67 1.58 -4.95
C ALA A 238 -38.32 0.08 -5.00
N ALA A 239 -37.20 -0.30 -5.62
CA ALA A 239 -36.72 -1.69 -5.65
C ALA A 239 -36.25 -2.18 -4.26
N ALA A 240 -35.53 -1.33 -3.51
CA ALA A 240 -35.14 -1.63 -2.13
C ALA A 240 -36.37 -1.76 -1.22
N GLU A 241 -37.36 -0.87 -1.38
CA GLU A 241 -38.60 -0.87 -0.62
C GLU A 241 -39.47 -2.11 -0.91
N LYS A 242 -39.52 -2.56 -2.17
CA LYS A 242 -40.21 -3.80 -2.55
C LYS A 242 -39.59 -5.03 -1.88
N LEU A 243 -38.27 -5.11 -1.80
CA LEU A 243 -37.57 -6.20 -1.11
C LEU A 243 -37.80 -6.19 0.41
N ARG A 244 -38.00 -5.00 1.00
CA ARG A 244 -38.41 -4.83 2.41
C ARG A 244 -39.85 -5.34 2.62
N GLN A 245 -40.77 -4.99 1.73
CA GLN A 245 -42.17 -5.41 1.79
C GLN A 245 -42.35 -6.93 1.59
N GLU A 246 -41.48 -7.56 0.80
CA GLU A 246 -41.43 -9.03 0.64
C GLU A 246 -40.89 -9.76 1.88
N GLY A 247 -40.58 -9.05 2.97
CA GLY A 247 -40.20 -9.63 4.27
C GLY A 247 -38.82 -10.29 4.31
N LYS A 248 -38.00 -10.13 3.25
CA LYS A 248 -36.70 -10.79 3.11
C LYS A 248 -35.60 -10.17 4.00
N TYR A 249 -35.79 -8.92 4.47
CA TYR A 249 -34.80 -8.17 5.24
C TYR A 249 -35.47 -7.26 6.28
N THR A 250 -34.89 -7.17 7.48
CA THR A 250 -35.37 -6.31 8.59
C THR A 250 -34.84 -4.87 8.50
N GLU A 251 -33.59 -4.71 8.06
CA GLU A 251 -32.98 -3.43 7.72
C GLU A 251 -32.18 -3.60 6.42
N ALA A 252 -32.31 -2.64 5.50
CA ALA A 252 -31.50 -2.58 4.28
C ALA A 252 -30.79 -1.23 4.22
N LYS A 253 -29.46 -1.22 4.28
CA LYS A 253 -28.64 -0.02 4.09
C LYS A 253 -27.98 -0.08 2.72
N VAL A 254 -28.30 0.88 1.85
CA VAL A 254 -27.61 1.04 0.56
C VAL A 254 -26.21 1.57 0.83
N LEU A 255 -25.18 0.79 0.48
CA LEU A 255 -23.79 1.17 0.75
C LEU A 255 -23.23 2.07 -0.35
N TYR A 256 -23.31 1.63 -1.62
CA TYR A 256 -22.97 2.45 -2.79
C TYR A 256 -23.48 1.83 -4.10
N LEU A 257 -23.45 2.62 -5.17
CA LEU A 257 -23.87 2.23 -6.52
C LEU A 257 -22.64 1.99 -7.40
N LYS A 258 -22.59 0.82 -8.07
CA LYS A 258 -21.56 0.53 -9.08
C LYS A 258 -22.17 0.66 -10.46
N ILE A 259 -21.62 1.56 -11.28
CA ILE A 259 -21.98 1.69 -12.69
C ILE A 259 -21.28 0.58 -13.46
N LEU A 260 -22.07 -0.33 -14.04
CA LEU A 260 -21.54 -1.48 -14.79
C LEU A 260 -21.39 -1.20 -16.28
N GLN A 261 -22.21 -0.29 -16.83
CA GLN A 261 -22.15 0.06 -18.24
C GLN A 261 -22.66 1.48 -18.50
N VAL A 262 -21.81 2.30 -19.11
CA VAL A 262 -22.15 3.63 -19.66
C VAL A 262 -22.03 3.55 -21.18
N VAL A 263 -23.04 4.03 -21.90
CA VAL A 263 -22.93 4.18 -23.36
C VAL A 263 -22.44 5.60 -23.65
N PRO A 264 -21.30 5.77 -24.35
CA PRO A 264 -20.83 7.07 -24.73
C PRO A 264 -21.61 7.52 -25.97
N ASN A 265 -22.66 8.32 -25.79
CA ASN A 265 -23.27 9.05 -26.89
C ASN A 265 -23.89 10.34 -26.37
N HIS A 266 -23.32 11.50 -26.76
CA HIS A 266 -23.64 12.93 -26.48
C HIS A 266 -24.21 13.37 -25.11
N SER A 267 -24.64 12.45 -24.24
CA SER A 267 -24.93 12.59 -22.83
C SER A 267 -24.83 11.19 -22.19
N PRO A 268 -23.98 10.97 -21.17
CA PRO A 268 -23.72 9.64 -20.63
C PRO A 268 -25.01 9.00 -20.09
N SER A 269 -25.51 7.98 -20.81
CA SER A 269 -26.69 7.22 -20.42
C SER A 269 -26.26 5.93 -19.72
N ILE A 270 -26.56 5.83 -18.42
CA ILE A 270 -26.26 4.63 -17.62
C ILE A 270 -27.27 3.53 -17.97
N ARG A 271 -26.79 2.41 -18.51
CA ARG A 271 -27.65 1.27 -18.87
C ARG A 271 -27.78 0.22 -17.77
N LYS A 272 -26.74 0.06 -16.95
CA LYS A 272 -26.68 -1.00 -15.94
C LYS A 272 -26.06 -0.48 -14.65
N LEU A 273 -26.86 -0.57 -13.58
CA LEU A 273 -26.46 -0.24 -12.22
C LEU A 273 -26.50 -1.50 -11.38
N GLN A 274 -25.54 -1.64 -10.48
CA GLN A 274 -25.55 -2.65 -9.42
C GLN A 274 -25.72 -1.94 -8.08
N LEU A 275 -26.80 -2.27 -7.39
CA LEU A 275 -27.04 -1.86 -6.02
C LEU A 275 -26.30 -2.82 -5.09
N ILE A 276 -25.44 -2.27 -4.23
CA ILE A 276 -24.80 -3.05 -3.17
C ILE A 276 -25.39 -2.55 -1.85
N ALA A 277 -26.07 -3.45 -1.16
CA ALA A 277 -26.72 -3.18 0.13
C ALA A 277 -26.25 -4.18 1.17
N GLU A 278 -26.19 -3.72 2.42
CA GLU A 278 -26.02 -4.57 3.60
C GLU A 278 -27.40 -4.87 4.18
N SER A 279 -27.62 -6.13 4.56
CA SER A 279 -28.87 -6.56 5.18
C SER A 279 -28.62 -7.41 6.40
N THR A 280 -29.36 -7.14 7.48
CA THR A 280 -29.54 -8.11 8.56
C THR A 280 -30.65 -9.07 8.14
N LYS A 281 -30.29 -10.35 7.95
CA LYS A 281 -31.28 -11.42 7.79
C LYS A 281 -32.06 -11.58 9.10
N LYS A 282 -33.35 -11.86 9.01
CA LYS A 282 -34.12 -12.47 10.10
C LYS A 282 -33.60 -13.87 10.39
#